data_AF-A0A2I0B6E2-F1
#
_entry.id   AF-A0A2I0B6E2-F1
#
_cell.length_a   1.000
_cell.length_b   1.000
_cell.length_c   1.000
_cell.angle_alpha   90.00
_cell.angle_beta   90.00
_cell.angle_gamma   90.00
#
_symmetry.space_group_name_H-M   'P 1'
#
loop_
_entity.id
_entity.type
_entity.pdbx_description
1 polymer ?
#
loop_
_entity_poly.entity_id
_entity_poly.type
_entity_poly.pdbx_seq_one_letter_code
_entity_poly.pdbx_strand_id
1 'polypeptide(L)'
;MGKAKKKGPKFAAVKKIVSSKTLRKYKEEIINPKKKDLEKEKLPRNVPSVSSALFFKYNTALGPPYLVLVDTNFINFSIQNKLDLEKGMMDCLYAKCTPCITDCVMAELEKLGQKYRVALRIAKDPRFERLPCTHKGTYADDCIVERVTQITSFHHNVTPFYEGLPYCIFVPPCKQHKCYIVATCDRDLKRRIRKIPGVPIMYITRHKYSIERLPEATIGGAPRI
;
A
#
# COMPACT_ATOMS: atom_id res chain seq x y z
N MET A 1 63.71 27.46 10.24
CA MET A 1 63.10 27.39 11.60
C MET A 1 61.80 26.57 11.55
N GLY A 2 61.84 25.28 11.90
CA GLY A 2 60.63 24.43 11.99
C GLY A 2 60.24 24.23 13.45
N LYS A 3 59.05 24.70 13.86
CA LYS A 3 58.59 24.60 15.25
C LYS A 3 58.36 23.13 15.64
N ALA A 4 58.91 22.71 16.79
CA ALA A 4 58.74 21.36 17.32
C ALA A 4 57.25 21.00 17.50
N LYS A 5 56.84 19.82 17.02
CA LYS A 5 55.47 19.32 17.18
C LYS A 5 55.16 19.15 18.68
N LYS A 6 54.32 20.04 19.22
CA LYS A 6 53.93 20.16 20.65
C LYS A 6 53.24 18.93 21.29
N LYS A 7 53.17 17.76 20.65
CA LYS A 7 52.51 16.56 21.21
C LYS A 7 53.37 15.32 20.97
N GLY A 8 54.08 14.89 22.01
CA GLY A 8 54.81 13.62 22.03
C GLY A 8 53.86 12.41 22.06
N PRO A 9 54.38 11.18 21.83
CA PRO A 9 53.60 9.96 21.91
C PRO A 9 53.02 9.80 23.31
N LYS A 10 51.73 9.48 23.40
CA LYS A 10 51.06 9.22 24.68
C LYS A 10 51.47 7.84 25.19
N PHE A 11 52.09 7.78 26.36
CA PHE A 11 52.41 6.52 27.03
C PHE A 11 51.12 5.76 27.40
N ALA A 12 51.15 4.43 27.28
CA ALA A 12 50.01 3.53 27.54
C ALA A 12 48.73 3.79 26.70
N ALA A 13 48.89 4.09 25.41
CA ALA A 13 47.76 4.15 24.49
C ALA A 13 47.20 2.74 24.21
N VAL A 14 46.07 2.40 24.83
CA VAL A 14 45.37 1.12 24.63
C VAL A 14 44.35 1.23 23.49
N LYS A 15 44.14 0.14 22.73
CA LYS A 15 43.03 0.04 21.77
C LYS A 15 41.71 0.31 22.50
N LYS A 16 40.82 1.11 21.91
CA LYS A 16 39.50 1.38 22.48
C LYS A 16 38.68 0.09 22.47
N ILE A 17 38.48 -0.50 23.64
CA ILE A 17 37.62 -1.67 23.85
C ILE A 17 36.24 -1.15 24.27
N VAL A 18 35.17 -1.82 23.84
CA VAL A 18 33.81 -1.47 24.25
C VAL A 18 33.69 -1.66 25.75
N SER A 19 33.38 -0.57 26.46
CA SER A 19 33.19 -0.56 27.91
C SER A 19 31.91 -1.30 28.30
N SER A 20 31.92 -1.94 29.48
CA SER A 20 30.73 -2.50 30.10
C SER A 20 29.61 -1.47 30.29
N LYS A 21 29.94 -0.18 30.42
CA LYS A 21 28.95 0.92 30.47
C LYS A 21 28.25 1.15 29.13
N THR A 22 28.95 1.03 28.01
CA THR A 22 28.36 1.15 26.67
C THR A 22 27.47 -0.04 26.34
N LEU A 23 27.85 -1.26 26.75
CA LEU A 23 26.96 -2.43 26.65
C LEU A 23 25.69 -2.26 27.49
N ARG A 24 25.80 -1.75 28.73
CA ARG A 24 24.64 -1.51 29.60
C ARG A 24 23.68 -0.49 29.00
N LYS A 25 24.17 0.63 28.45
CA LYS A 25 23.32 1.61 27.76
C LYS A 25 22.57 1.01 26.58
N TYR A 26 23.28 0.30 25.71
CA TYR A 26 22.66 -0.36 24.55
C TYR A 26 21.62 -1.39 25.00
N LYS A 27 21.92 -2.12 26.08
CA LYS A 27 21.00 -3.08 26.69
C LYS A 27 19.80 -2.39 27.33
N GLU A 28 19.97 -1.25 27.99
CA GLU A 28 18.88 -0.45 28.59
C GLU A 28 17.97 0.19 27.53
N GLU A 29 18.51 0.61 26.39
CA GLU A 29 17.74 1.10 25.23
C GLU A 29 16.91 0.00 24.56
N ILE A 30 17.41 -1.25 24.57
CA ILE A 30 16.69 -2.42 24.04
C ILE A 30 15.70 -3.00 25.07
N ILE A 31 16.04 -3.00 26.37
CA ILE A 31 15.29 -3.65 27.46
C ILE A 31 14.28 -2.74 28.15
N ASN A 32 14.23 -1.43 27.90
CA ASN A 32 13.16 -0.56 28.41
C ASN A 32 12.02 -0.37 27.39
N PRO A 33 11.06 -1.31 27.27
CA PRO A 33 9.82 -1.06 26.55
C PRO A 33 8.98 0.05 27.23
N LYS A 34 9.13 0.23 28.55
CA LYS A 34 8.33 1.15 29.36
C LYS A 34 8.49 2.65 29.01
N LYS A 35 9.61 3.08 28.39
CA LYS A 35 9.73 4.48 27.92
C LYS A 35 8.93 4.73 26.64
N LYS A 36 8.78 3.73 25.76
CA LYS A 36 7.91 3.82 24.58
C LYS A 36 6.43 3.88 24.97
N ASP A 37 6.06 3.24 26.08
CA ASP A 37 4.67 3.21 26.54
C ASP A 37 4.22 4.56 27.13
N LEU A 38 5.11 5.28 27.83
CA LEU A 38 4.84 6.63 28.37
C LEU A 38 4.69 7.71 27.28
N GLU A 39 5.38 7.56 26.14
CA GLU A 39 5.16 8.43 24.97
C GLU A 39 3.86 8.07 24.22
N LYS A 40 3.49 6.77 24.18
CA LYS A 40 2.23 6.32 23.58
C LYS A 40 0.99 6.83 24.32
N GLU A 41 1.04 6.98 25.64
CA GLU A 41 -0.07 7.56 26.42
C GLU A 41 -0.28 9.06 26.18
N LYS A 42 0.75 9.79 25.74
CA LYS A 42 0.66 11.23 25.44
C LYS A 42 0.16 11.53 24.02
N LEU A 43 0.05 10.52 23.16
CA LEU A 43 -0.52 10.71 21.83
C LEU A 43 -2.05 10.79 21.95
N PRO A 44 -2.71 11.74 21.26
CA PRO A 44 -4.17 11.76 21.22
C PRO A 44 -4.69 10.43 20.66
N ARG A 45 -5.78 9.92 21.24
CA ARG A 45 -6.42 8.68 20.78
C ARG A 45 -6.87 8.86 19.33
N ASN A 46 -6.09 8.34 18.40
CA ASN A 46 -6.43 8.34 16.98
C ASN A 46 -7.45 7.24 16.71
N VAL A 47 -8.73 7.57 16.86
CA VAL A 47 -9.82 6.70 16.36
C VAL A 47 -10.05 7.08 14.91
N PRO A 48 -9.75 6.19 13.93
CA PRO A 48 -10.04 6.48 12.55
C PRO A 48 -11.56 6.63 12.37
N SER A 49 -11.99 7.76 11.82
CA SER A 49 -13.39 7.94 11.42
C SER A 49 -13.69 7.08 10.20
N VAL A 50 -14.85 6.43 10.22
CA VAL A 50 -15.32 5.65 9.07
C VAL A 50 -15.73 6.61 7.95
N SER A 51 -15.30 6.31 6.72
CA SER A 51 -15.63 7.12 5.54
C SER A 51 -17.14 7.27 5.34
N SER A 52 -17.58 8.49 5.04
CA SER A 52 -18.98 8.82 4.76
C SER A 52 -19.53 8.16 3.50
N ALA A 53 -18.66 7.66 2.62
CA ALA A 53 -19.03 6.92 1.40
C ALA A 53 -19.54 5.49 1.68
N LEU A 54 -19.34 4.99 2.91
CA LEU A 54 -19.79 3.66 3.31
C LEU A 54 -21.21 3.75 3.87
N PHE A 55 -22.22 3.36 3.08
CA PHE A 55 -23.54 3.04 3.61
C PHE A 55 -23.48 1.63 4.21
N PHE A 56 -23.30 1.55 5.53
CA PHE A 56 -23.00 0.34 6.29
C PHE A 56 -21.75 -0.42 5.81
N LYS A 57 -21.89 -1.22 4.74
CA LYS A 57 -20.82 -2.05 4.14
C LYS A 57 -20.65 -1.80 2.65
N TYR A 58 -21.54 -1.03 2.03
CA TYR A 58 -21.55 -0.76 0.61
C TYR A 58 -20.96 0.61 0.33
N ASN A 59 -20.05 0.68 -0.63
CA ASN A 59 -19.44 1.92 -1.04
C ASN A 59 -20.25 2.52 -2.19
N THR A 60 -21.04 3.54 -1.92
CA THR A 60 -21.91 4.20 -2.91
C THR A 60 -21.14 5.13 -3.85
N ALA A 61 -19.85 5.37 -3.59
CA ALA A 61 -18.98 6.19 -4.44
C ALA A 61 -18.32 5.41 -5.60
N LEU A 62 -18.61 4.11 -5.72
CA LEU A 62 -18.15 3.30 -6.85
C LEU A 62 -19.03 3.57 -8.07
N GLY A 63 -18.61 4.51 -8.93
CA GLY A 63 -19.22 4.78 -10.23
C GLY A 63 -18.27 4.45 -11.39
N PRO A 64 -18.79 4.14 -12.60
CA PRO A 64 -17.97 4.03 -13.80
C PRO A 64 -17.28 5.38 -14.12
N PRO A 65 -15.99 5.41 -14.48
CA PRO A 65 -15.10 4.27 -14.73
C PRO A 65 -14.53 3.63 -13.45
N TYR A 66 -14.58 2.30 -13.37
CA TYR A 66 -14.02 1.57 -12.24
C TYR A 66 -12.49 1.54 -12.31
N LEU A 67 -11.84 1.91 -11.20
CA LEU A 67 -10.40 1.80 -11.04
C LEU A 67 -10.06 0.45 -10.41
N VAL A 68 -9.28 -0.35 -11.11
CA VAL A 68 -8.93 -1.71 -10.66
C VAL A 68 -7.44 -1.79 -10.33
N LEU A 69 -7.08 -1.99 -9.07
CA LEU A 69 -5.69 -2.25 -8.69
C LEU A 69 -5.30 -3.67 -9.07
N VAL A 70 -4.29 -3.80 -9.91
CA VAL A 70 -3.82 -5.08 -10.44
C VAL A 70 -2.56 -5.53 -9.70
N ASP A 71 -2.57 -6.79 -9.30
CA ASP A 71 -1.48 -7.49 -8.61
C ASP A 71 -0.64 -8.36 -9.56
N THR A 72 0.60 -8.69 -9.19
CA THR A 72 1.53 -9.47 -10.04
C THR A 72 1.00 -10.88 -10.32
N ASN A 73 0.49 -11.53 -9.27
CA ASN A 73 -0.08 -12.88 -9.37
C ASN A 73 -1.31 -12.90 -10.29
N PHE A 74 -2.14 -11.85 -10.24
CA PHE A 74 -3.31 -11.74 -11.11
C PHE A 74 -2.92 -11.64 -12.60
N ILE A 75 -1.85 -10.89 -12.92
CA ILE A 75 -1.32 -10.80 -14.28
C ILE A 75 -0.81 -12.16 -14.75
N ASN A 76 -0.07 -12.87 -13.88
CA ASN A 76 0.47 -14.20 -14.20
C ASN A 76 -0.65 -15.21 -14.49
N PHE A 77 -1.70 -15.24 -13.67
CA PHE A 77 -2.85 -16.11 -13.89
C PHE A 77 -3.67 -15.71 -15.13
N SER A 78 -3.73 -14.41 -15.46
CA SER A 78 -4.39 -13.94 -16.69
C SER A 78 -3.68 -14.44 -17.94
N ILE A 79 -2.34 -14.39 -17.95
CA ILE A 79 -1.52 -14.86 -19.06
C ILE A 79 -1.62 -16.37 -19.23
N GLN A 80 -1.58 -17.13 -18.13
CA GLN A 80 -1.73 -18.58 -18.16
C GLN A 80 -3.08 -19.03 -18.76
N ASN A 81 -4.16 -18.32 -18.41
CA ASN A 81 -5.50 -18.61 -18.91
C ASN A 81 -5.84 -17.94 -20.24
N LYS A 82 -4.89 -17.20 -20.85
CA LYS A 82 -5.06 -16.45 -22.11
C LYS A 82 -6.23 -15.45 -22.06
N LEU A 83 -6.33 -14.73 -20.95
CA LEU A 83 -7.35 -13.70 -20.75
C LEU A 83 -6.78 -12.31 -21.00
N ASP A 84 -7.47 -11.53 -21.82
CA ASP A 84 -7.19 -10.11 -22.03
C ASP A 84 -7.67 -9.33 -20.78
N LEU A 85 -6.74 -8.66 -20.07
CA LEU A 85 -7.03 -7.95 -18.81
C LEU A 85 -8.15 -6.91 -18.96
N GLU A 86 -8.08 -6.05 -19.96
CA GLU A 86 -9.04 -4.97 -20.17
C GLU A 86 -10.42 -5.52 -20.58
N LYS A 87 -10.47 -6.41 -21.58
CA LYS A 87 -11.72 -7.01 -22.05
C LYS A 87 -12.39 -7.85 -20.95
N GLY A 88 -11.62 -8.69 -20.27
CA GLY A 88 -12.16 -9.53 -19.21
C GLY A 88 -12.72 -8.71 -18.05
N MET A 89 -12.12 -7.55 -17.72
CA MET A 89 -12.65 -6.65 -16.69
C MET A 89 -13.96 -6.00 -17.15
N MET A 90 -14.03 -5.52 -18.39
CA MET A 90 -15.25 -4.96 -18.98
C MET A 90 -16.38 -5.99 -19.04
N ASP A 91 -16.08 -7.23 -19.41
CA ASP A 91 -17.07 -8.33 -19.47
C ASP A 91 -17.60 -8.72 -18.08
N CYS A 92 -16.78 -8.58 -17.03
CA CYS A 92 -17.16 -8.91 -15.66
C CYS A 92 -17.98 -7.79 -14.99
N LEU A 93 -17.62 -6.53 -15.23
CA LEU A 93 -18.20 -5.35 -14.57
C LEU A 93 -19.28 -4.67 -15.42
N TYR A 94 -19.42 -5.04 -16.69
CA TYR A 94 -20.33 -4.43 -17.67
C TYR A 94 -20.20 -2.90 -17.76
N ALA A 95 -19.01 -2.39 -17.45
CA ALA A 95 -18.72 -0.96 -17.39
C ALA A 95 -17.27 -0.70 -17.80
N LYS A 96 -16.96 0.57 -18.09
CA LYS A 96 -15.60 1.00 -18.42
C LYS A 96 -14.68 0.79 -17.21
N CYS A 97 -13.60 0.04 -17.40
CA CYS A 97 -12.62 -0.26 -16.36
C CYS A 97 -11.26 0.31 -16.77
N THR A 98 -10.62 1.03 -15.85
CA THR A 98 -9.25 1.50 -16.01
C THR A 98 -8.38 0.69 -15.04
N PRO A 99 -7.54 -0.23 -15.56
CA PRO A 99 -6.64 -0.98 -14.70
C PRO A 99 -5.48 -0.09 -14.25
N CYS A 100 -5.16 -0.16 -12.97
CA CYS A 100 -4.13 0.63 -12.32
C CYS A 100 -3.02 -0.30 -11.78
N ILE A 101 -1.77 0.03 -12.07
CA ILE A 101 -0.59 -0.73 -11.60
C ILE A 101 0.22 0.16 -10.66
N THR A 102 0.68 -0.40 -9.55
CA THR A 102 1.55 0.31 -8.61
C THR A 102 3.03 0.10 -8.96
N ASP A 103 3.88 1.05 -8.58
CA ASP A 103 5.32 0.92 -8.81
C ASP A 103 5.96 -0.27 -8.08
N CYS A 104 5.40 -0.72 -6.95
CA CYS A 104 5.87 -1.93 -6.27
C CYS A 104 5.54 -3.20 -7.04
N VAL A 105 4.32 -3.33 -7.59
CA VAL A 105 3.92 -4.46 -8.45
C VAL A 105 4.81 -4.50 -9.69
N MET A 106 5.11 -3.33 -10.26
CA MET A 106 6.04 -3.21 -11.38
C MET A 106 7.46 -3.69 -11.01
N ALA A 107 7.98 -3.26 -9.86
CA ALA A 107 9.29 -3.68 -9.37
C ALA A 107 9.35 -5.19 -9.06
N GLU A 108 8.25 -5.78 -8.61
CA GLU A 108 8.15 -7.23 -8.37
C GLU A 108 8.19 -8.01 -9.70
N LEU A 109 7.47 -7.56 -10.73
CA LEU A 109 7.55 -8.17 -12.07
C LEU A 109 8.97 -8.10 -12.66
N GLU A 110 9.69 -7.00 -12.44
CA GLU A 110 11.07 -6.85 -12.91
C GLU A 110 12.03 -7.82 -12.18
N LYS A 111 11.80 -8.09 -10.89
CA LYS A 111 12.59 -9.05 -10.11
C LYS A 111 12.40 -10.50 -10.55
N LEU A 112 11.20 -10.87 -11.00
CA LEU A 112 10.89 -12.23 -11.47
C LEU A 112 11.60 -12.58 -12.80
N GLY A 113 12.19 -11.59 -13.49
CA GLY A 113 13.15 -11.80 -14.58
C GLY A 113 12.55 -12.18 -15.93
N GLN A 114 13.34 -12.88 -16.76
CA GLN A 114 13.03 -13.11 -18.18
C GLN A 114 11.77 -13.96 -18.42
N LYS A 115 11.42 -14.86 -17.50
CA LYS A 115 10.23 -15.73 -17.61
C LYS A 115 8.92 -14.92 -17.73
N TYR A 116 8.89 -13.74 -17.12
CA TYR A 116 7.71 -12.87 -17.06
C TYR A 116 7.82 -11.66 -17.99
N ARG A 117 8.67 -11.74 -19.03
CA ARG A 117 8.84 -10.65 -20.02
C ARG A 117 7.54 -10.27 -20.73
N VAL A 118 6.65 -11.24 -20.95
CA VAL A 118 5.31 -10.99 -21.53
C VAL A 118 4.46 -10.16 -20.56
N ALA A 119 4.44 -10.52 -19.28
CA ALA A 119 3.74 -9.77 -18.24
C ALA A 119 4.26 -8.34 -18.13
N LEU A 120 5.59 -8.16 -18.20
CA LEU A 120 6.21 -6.84 -18.15
C LEU A 120 5.84 -5.96 -19.35
N ARG A 121 5.63 -6.53 -20.54
CA ARG A 121 5.16 -5.78 -21.71
C ARG A 121 3.72 -5.31 -21.52
N ILE A 122 2.85 -6.22 -21.10
CA ILE A 122 1.44 -5.92 -20.82
C ILE A 122 1.32 -4.83 -19.76
N ALA A 123 2.09 -4.93 -18.67
CA ALA A 123 2.08 -3.94 -17.60
C ALA A 123 2.59 -2.54 -18.03
N LYS A 124 3.35 -2.44 -19.13
CA LYS A 124 3.87 -1.18 -19.69
C LYS A 124 2.94 -0.55 -20.72
N ASP A 125 1.84 -1.21 -21.05
CA ASP A 125 0.91 -0.67 -22.05
C ASP A 125 0.26 0.63 -21.54
N PRO A 126 0.05 1.63 -22.40
CA PRO A 126 -0.49 2.94 -22.02
C PRO A 126 -1.96 2.89 -21.54
N ARG A 127 -2.60 1.73 -21.65
CA ARG A 127 -3.96 1.50 -21.15
C ARG A 127 -4.01 1.37 -19.62
N PHE A 128 -2.87 1.07 -19.00
CA PHE A 128 -2.75 0.96 -17.55
C PHE A 128 -2.39 2.32 -16.94
N GLU A 129 -3.16 2.77 -15.94
CA GLU A 129 -2.79 3.94 -15.15
C GLU A 129 -1.70 3.53 -14.16
N ARG A 130 -0.55 4.20 -14.22
CA ARG A 130 0.57 3.94 -13.32
C ARG A 130 0.46 4.80 -12.08
N LEU A 131 0.41 4.17 -10.91
CA LEU A 131 0.26 4.85 -9.62
C LEU A 131 1.57 4.82 -8.82
N PRO A 132 2.19 5.98 -8.54
CA PRO A 132 3.44 6.03 -7.81
C PRO A 132 3.27 5.58 -6.35
N CYS A 133 4.29 4.93 -5.78
CA CYS A 133 4.31 4.53 -4.37
C CYS A 133 5.49 5.16 -3.62
N THR A 134 5.25 5.66 -2.41
CA THR A 134 6.24 6.33 -1.56
C THR A 134 6.56 5.51 -0.32
N HIS A 135 6.96 4.25 -0.49
CA HIS A 135 7.38 3.39 0.63
C HIS A 135 8.76 2.78 0.38
N LYS A 136 9.47 2.50 1.48
CA LYS A 136 10.78 1.83 1.43
C LYS A 136 10.56 0.32 1.35
N GLY A 137 10.84 -0.27 0.20
CA GLY A 137 10.66 -1.70 -0.06
C GLY A 137 9.75 -1.97 -1.25
N THR A 138 9.66 -3.23 -1.67
CA THR A 138 8.89 -3.67 -2.84
C THR A 138 7.80 -4.69 -2.46
N TYR A 139 7.25 -4.61 -1.24
CA TYR A 139 6.16 -5.48 -0.83
C TYR A 139 4.84 -4.91 -1.36
N ALA A 140 4.37 -5.46 -2.49
CA ALA A 140 3.16 -5.00 -3.18
C ALA A 140 1.90 -5.18 -2.31
N ASP A 141 1.80 -6.33 -1.65
CA ASP A 141 0.77 -6.69 -0.68
C ASP A 141 0.43 -5.55 0.30
N ASP A 142 1.44 -5.07 1.04
CA ASP A 142 1.24 -4.10 2.10
C ASP A 142 0.89 -2.73 1.51
N CYS A 143 1.48 -2.38 0.37
CA CYS A 143 1.12 -1.17 -0.37
C CYS A 143 -0.35 -1.18 -0.81
N ILE A 144 -0.84 -2.30 -1.34
CA ILE A 144 -2.24 -2.44 -1.77
C ILE A 144 -3.17 -2.32 -0.57
N VAL A 145 -2.88 -3.02 0.53
CA VAL A 145 -3.68 -2.95 1.75
C VAL A 145 -3.70 -1.53 2.32
N GLU A 146 -2.54 -0.88 2.42
CA GLU A 146 -2.45 0.48 2.96
C GLU A 146 -3.22 1.48 2.10
N ARG A 147 -3.05 1.42 0.77
CA ARG A 147 -3.75 2.29 -0.18
C ARG A 147 -5.26 2.13 -0.10
N VAL A 148 -5.74 0.90 -0.01
CA VAL A 148 -7.16 0.56 0.13
C VAL A 148 -7.70 1.01 1.50
N THR A 149 -6.91 0.86 2.56
CA THR A 149 -7.30 1.26 3.92
C THR A 149 -7.38 2.78 4.06
N GLN A 150 -6.44 3.53 3.49
CA GLN A 150 -6.42 5.00 3.48
C GLN A 150 -7.67 5.60 2.85
N ILE A 151 -8.32 4.92 1.89
CA ILE A 151 -9.60 5.37 1.31
C ILE A 151 -10.75 5.28 2.31
N THR A 152 -10.73 4.27 3.19
CA THR A 152 -11.76 4.05 4.20
C THR A 152 -11.57 4.87 5.47
N SER A 153 -10.36 5.38 5.70
CA SER A 153 -9.98 6.15 6.88
C SER A 153 -9.60 7.56 6.46
N PHE A 154 -10.54 8.50 6.63
CA PHE A 154 -10.31 9.92 6.36
C PHE A 154 -9.37 10.45 7.45
N HIS A 155 -8.06 10.27 7.27
CA HIS A 155 -7.09 11.04 8.03
C HIS A 155 -7.18 12.48 7.50
N HIS A 156 -7.87 13.34 8.23
CA HIS A 156 -7.35 14.71 8.34
C HIS A 156 -5.94 14.54 8.91
N ASN A 157 -4.94 14.54 8.05
CA ASN A 157 -3.60 14.91 8.47
C ASN A 157 -3.70 16.36 8.93
N VAL A 158 -4.05 16.55 10.21
CA VAL A 158 -3.56 17.69 10.96
C VAL A 158 -2.05 17.47 11.01
N THR A 159 -1.34 18.03 10.05
CA THR A 159 0.10 18.21 10.14
C THR A 159 0.38 18.92 11.46
N PRO A 160 1.09 18.31 12.42
CA PRO A 160 1.58 19.07 13.54
C PRO A 160 2.77 19.90 13.05
N PHE A 161 2.61 21.23 13.18
CA PHE A 161 3.69 22.15 13.47
C PHE A 161 4.77 22.41 12.40
N TYR A 162 4.59 23.49 11.65
CA TYR A 162 5.62 24.54 11.54
C TYR A 162 4.91 25.88 11.72
N GLU A 163 4.95 26.42 12.95
CA GLU A 163 4.55 27.79 13.22
C GLU A 163 5.41 28.76 12.41
N GLY A 164 4.79 29.70 11.70
CA GLY A 164 5.52 30.88 11.21
C GLY A 164 5.25 31.40 9.79
N LEU A 165 4.16 31.04 9.10
CA LEU A 165 3.81 31.70 7.82
C LEU A 165 2.35 32.21 7.84
N PRO A 166 2.08 33.50 7.56
CA PRO A 166 0.75 34.11 7.61
C PRO A 166 -0.10 33.85 6.35
N TYR A 167 0.21 32.81 5.57
CA TYR A 167 -0.63 32.42 4.44
C TYR A 167 -1.38 31.14 4.80
N CYS A 168 -2.62 31.32 5.26
CA CYS A 168 -3.64 30.29 5.24
C CYS A 168 -3.85 29.85 3.78
N ILE A 169 -3.05 28.91 3.29
CA ILE A 169 -3.44 28.13 2.12
C ILE A 169 -4.54 27.21 2.62
N PHE A 170 -5.76 27.69 2.43
CA PHE A 170 -6.96 26.88 2.39
C PHE A 170 -6.72 25.81 1.32
N VAL A 171 -6.12 24.67 1.70
CA VAL A 171 -6.02 23.52 0.81
C VAL A 171 -7.47 23.08 0.64
N PRO A 172 -8.07 23.23 -0.55
CA PRO A 172 -9.43 22.75 -0.77
C PRO A 172 -9.44 21.26 -0.40
N PRO A 173 -10.50 20.74 0.25
CA PRO A 173 -10.58 19.32 0.58
C PRO A 173 -10.28 18.54 -0.69
N CYS A 174 -9.15 17.82 -0.71
CA CYS A 174 -8.65 17.13 -1.88
C CYS A 174 -9.75 16.18 -2.34
N LYS A 175 -10.49 16.59 -3.37
CA LYS A 175 -11.65 15.88 -3.89
C LYS A 175 -11.22 14.49 -4.35
N GLN A 176 -12.13 13.54 -4.12
CA GLN A 176 -12.23 12.18 -4.68
C GLN A 176 -11.44 11.10 -3.93
N HIS A 177 -12.14 10.43 -3.03
CA HIS A 177 -11.83 9.05 -2.67
C HIS A 177 -11.78 8.20 -3.93
N LYS A 178 -10.58 7.91 -4.44
CA LYS A 178 -10.39 6.95 -5.53
C LYS A 178 -10.72 5.57 -4.98
N CYS A 179 -11.96 5.14 -5.13
CA CYS A 179 -12.38 3.81 -4.71
C CYS A 179 -11.81 2.78 -5.68
N TYR A 180 -11.09 1.80 -5.16
CA TYR A 180 -10.44 0.76 -5.98
C TYR A 180 -11.13 -0.59 -5.83
N ILE A 181 -11.23 -1.31 -6.94
CA ILE A 181 -11.46 -2.76 -6.96
C ILE A 181 -10.10 -3.43 -6.91
N VAL A 182 -9.89 -4.42 -6.04
CA VAL A 182 -8.61 -5.12 -5.98
C VAL A 182 -8.67 -6.41 -6.78
N ALA A 183 -7.83 -6.53 -7.80
CA ALA A 183 -7.66 -7.73 -8.60
C ALA A 183 -6.47 -8.56 -8.07
N THR A 184 -6.76 -9.59 -7.28
CA THR A 184 -5.75 -10.50 -6.74
C THR A 184 -6.25 -11.94 -6.70
N CYS A 185 -5.32 -12.88 -6.88
CA CYS A 185 -5.59 -14.30 -6.73
C CYS A 185 -5.11 -14.85 -5.37
N ASP A 186 -4.36 -14.07 -4.60
CA ASP A 186 -3.70 -14.57 -3.38
C ASP A 186 -4.66 -14.76 -2.23
N ARG A 187 -4.54 -15.91 -1.57
CA ARG A 187 -5.41 -16.29 -0.46
C ARG A 187 -5.20 -15.38 0.74
N ASP A 188 -3.96 -15.04 1.06
CA ASP A 188 -3.63 -14.24 2.24
C ASP A 188 -3.98 -12.76 2.04
N LEU A 189 -3.71 -12.21 0.86
CA LEU A 189 -4.12 -10.84 0.52
C LEU A 189 -5.66 -10.71 0.51
N LYS A 190 -6.38 -11.69 -0.06
CA LYS A 190 -7.85 -11.77 0.03
C LYS A 190 -8.35 -11.78 1.47
N ARG A 191 -7.75 -12.60 2.35
CA ARG A 191 -8.15 -12.63 3.76
C ARG A 191 -7.93 -11.29 4.46
N ARG A 192 -6.85 -10.56 4.12
CA ARG A 192 -6.59 -9.20 4.65
C ARG A 192 -7.62 -8.19 4.15
N ILE A 193 -7.86 -8.12 2.84
CA ILE A 193 -8.80 -7.16 2.24
C ILE A 193 -10.24 -7.45 2.65
N ARG A 194 -10.62 -8.72 2.86
CA ARG A 194 -11.95 -9.08 3.37
C ARG A 194 -12.27 -8.48 4.76
N LYS A 195 -11.26 -8.11 5.55
CA LYS A 195 -11.47 -7.41 6.82
C LYS A 195 -11.90 -5.96 6.62
N ILE A 196 -11.57 -5.37 5.46
CA ILE A 196 -11.93 -3.99 5.10
C ILE A 196 -13.34 -4.01 4.48
N PRO A 197 -14.31 -3.25 5.01
CA PRO A 197 -15.63 -3.11 4.42
C PRO A 197 -15.61 -2.23 3.16
N GLY A 198 -16.52 -2.46 2.21
CA GLY A 198 -16.70 -1.61 1.03
C GLY A 198 -15.67 -1.78 -0.10
N VAL A 199 -14.78 -2.77 0.00
CA VAL A 199 -13.77 -3.06 -1.04
C VAL A 199 -14.14 -4.33 -1.78
N PRO A 200 -14.48 -4.24 -3.08
CA PRO A 200 -14.72 -5.41 -3.92
C PRO A 200 -13.40 -6.06 -4.34
N ILE A 201 -13.45 -7.39 -4.46
CA ILE A 201 -12.28 -8.20 -4.81
C ILE A 201 -12.57 -8.96 -6.10
N MET A 202 -11.74 -8.77 -7.12
CA MET A 202 -11.80 -9.52 -8.36
C MET A 202 -10.76 -10.64 -8.37
N TYR A 203 -11.16 -11.81 -8.83
CA TYR A 203 -10.31 -12.99 -8.90
C TYR A 203 -10.61 -13.81 -10.15
N ILE A 204 -9.67 -14.67 -10.54
CA ILE A 204 -9.80 -15.53 -11.71
C ILE A 204 -10.32 -16.89 -11.26
N THR A 205 -11.38 -17.37 -11.90
CA THR A 205 -11.81 -18.77 -11.76
C THR A 205 -11.92 -19.41 -13.13
N ARG A 206 -11.19 -20.52 -13.33
CA ARG A 206 -11.09 -21.20 -14.62
C ARG A 206 -10.64 -20.22 -15.71
N HIS A 207 -11.55 -19.84 -16.61
CA HIS A 207 -11.32 -18.93 -17.73
C HIS A 207 -12.19 -17.66 -17.67
N LYS A 208 -12.68 -17.27 -16.49
CA LYS A 208 -13.49 -16.06 -16.33
C LYS A 208 -13.05 -15.27 -15.10
N TYR A 209 -13.19 -13.95 -15.18
CA TYR A 209 -13.09 -13.10 -14.01
C TYR A 209 -14.38 -13.16 -13.22
N SER A 210 -14.25 -13.12 -11.91
CA SER A 210 -15.36 -13.17 -10.96
C SER A 210 -15.10 -12.14 -9.88
N ILE A 211 -16.17 -11.50 -9.42
CA ILE A 211 -16.08 -10.45 -8.41
C ILE A 211 -16.79 -10.87 -7.12
N GLU A 212 -16.16 -10.60 -5.99
CA GLU A 212 -16.71 -10.73 -4.65
C GLU A 212 -17.13 -9.34 -4.15
N ARG A 213 -18.24 -9.25 -3.40
CA ARG A 213 -18.70 -8.04 -2.68
C ARG A 213 -19.10 -6.85 -3.56
N LEU A 214 -19.58 -7.08 -4.79
CA LEU A 214 -20.26 -6.02 -5.53
C LEU A 214 -21.79 -6.11 -5.27
N PRO A 215 -22.42 -5.10 -4.64
CA PRO A 215 -23.87 -5.11 -4.41
C PRO A 215 -24.67 -5.17 -5.71
N GLU A 216 -24.18 -4.54 -6.76
CA GLU A 216 -24.90 -4.35 -8.03
C GLU A 216 -24.82 -5.57 -8.96
N ALA A 217 -23.67 -6.25 -9.03
CA ALA A 217 -23.49 -7.43 -9.90
C ALA A 217 -24.20 -8.70 -9.37
N THR A 218 -24.58 -8.72 -8.08
CA THR A 218 -25.25 -9.88 -7.48
C THR A 218 -26.76 -9.86 -7.72
N ILE A 219 -27.36 -8.70 -8.03
CA ILE A 219 -28.81 -8.57 -8.26
C ILE A 219 -29.26 -9.21 -9.59
N GLY A 220 -28.32 -9.45 -10.52
CA GLY A 220 -28.58 -10.12 -11.80
C GLY A 220 -28.12 -11.58 -11.90
N GLY A 221 -27.59 -12.18 -10.82
CA GLY A 221 -27.00 -13.52 -10.85
C GLY A 221 -27.71 -14.48 -9.90
N ALA A 222 -28.43 -15.45 -10.46
CA ALA A 222 -29.11 -16.51 -9.70
C ALA A 222 -28.19 -17.16 -8.63
N PRO A 223 -28.73 -17.50 -7.45
CA PRO A 223 -27.95 -18.13 -6.39
C PRO A 223 -27.44 -19.49 -6.90
N ARG A 224 -26.12 -19.70 -6.88
CA ARG A 224 -25.55 -21.03 -7.05
C ARG A 224 -25.67 -21.76 -5.71
N ILE A 225 -26.53 -22.77 -5.72
CA ILE A 225 -26.65 -23.85 -4.73
C ILE A 225 -25.32 -24.61 -4.66
#